data_AF-A0A925DLC8-F1
#
_entry.id   AF-A0A925DLC8-F1
#
_cell.length_a   1.000
_cell.length_b   1.000
_cell.length_c   1.000
_cell.angle_alpha   90.00
_cell.angle_beta   90.00
_cell.angle_gamma   90.00
#
_symmetry.space_group_name_H-M   'P 1'
#
loop_
_entity.id
_entity.type
_entity.pdbx_description
1 polymer ?
#
loop_
_entity_poly.entity_id
_entity_poly.type
_entity_poly.pdbx_seq_one_letter_code
_entity_poly.pdbx_strand_id
1 'polypeptide(L)' 'MLAALAASPAWADDASPVGLWQSIDDVSGKPKALVRITENNGELQGRIEKLFRAPELDQNP' A
#
# COMPACT_ATOMS: atom_id res chain seq x y z
N MET A 1 -7.37 5.62 -49.66
CA MET A 1 -8.26 5.86 -48.51
C MET A 1 -7.43 5.67 -47.25
N LEU A 2 -7.07 6.75 -46.55
CA LEU A 2 -6.28 6.68 -45.30
C LEU A 2 -7.24 6.34 -44.15
N ALA A 3 -7.03 5.20 -43.48
CA ALA A 3 -7.75 4.87 -42.25
C ALA A 3 -7.01 5.48 -41.06
N ALA A 4 -7.66 6.40 -40.34
CA ALA A 4 -7.13 6.94 -39.09
C ALA A 4 -7.45 5.98 -37.94
N LEU A 5 -6.42 5.53 -37.22
CA LEU A 5 -6.58 4.81 -35.95
C LEU A 5 -6.97 5.84 -34.87
N ALA A 6 -8.19 5.77 -34.36
CA ALA A 6 -8.57 6.51 -33.16
C ALA A 6 -8.06 5.75 -31.93
N ALA A 7 -7.16 6.36 -31.15
CA ALA A 7 -6.74 5.84 -29.86
C ALA A 7 -7.79 6.21 -28.80
N SER A 8 -8.25 5.23 -28.02
CA SER A 8 -9.14 5.47 -26.90
C SER A 8 -8.39 6.21 -25.77
N PRO A 9 -9.02 7.17 -25.09
CA PRO A 9 -8.43 7.79 -23.91
C PRO A 9 -8.27 6.74 -22.81
N ALA A 10 -7.06 6.63 -22.26
CA ALA A 10 -6.82 5.87 -21.03
C ALA A 10 -7.25 6.74 -19.84
N TRP A 11 -8.19 6.26 -19.04
CA TRP A 11 -8.50 6.86 -17.75
C TRP A 11 -7.48 6.35 -16.74
N ALA A 12 -6.66 7.25 -16.20
CA ALA A 12 -5.83 6.96 -15.05
C ALA A 12 -6.76 6.94 -13.82
N ASP A 13 -6.82 5.81 -13.14
CA ASP A 13 -7.47 5.72 -11.84
C ASP A 13 -6.58 6.43 -10.82
N ASP A 14 -7.16 7.29 -9.97
CA ASP A 14 -6.44 8.09 -8.99
C ASP A 14 -6.11 7.23 -7.76
N ALA A 15 -5.30 6.19 -7.99
CA ALA A 15 -4.95 5.20 -7.00
C ALA A 15 -4.03 5.83 -5.94
N SER A 16 -4.64 6.36 -4.88
CA SER A 16 -3.91 6.89 -3.73
C SER A 16 -3.49 5.77 -2.78
N PRO A 17 -2.23 5.77 -2.29
CA PRO A 17 -1.79 4.85 -1.24
C PRO A 17 -2.29 5.25 0.15
N VAL A 18 -2.97 6.40 0.31
CA VAL A 18 -3.48 6.88 1.60
C VAL A 18 -4.55 5.93 2.13
N GLY A 19 -4.40 5.49 3.37
CA GLY A 19 -5.32 4.53 3.98
C GLY A 19 -4.67 3.63 5.01
N LEU A 20 -5.44 2.64 5.49
CA LEU A 20 -4.93 1.59 6.36
C LEU A 20 -4.60 0.35 5.54
N TRP A 21 -3.38 -0.13 5.67
CA TRP A 21 -2.85 -1.26 4.93
C TRP A 21 -2.41 -2.36 5.89
N GLN A 22 -2.61 -3.60 5.46
CA GLN A 22 -2.09 -4.77 6.15
C GLN A 22 -0.88 -5.30 5.39
N SER A 23 0.29 -5.28 6.03
CA SER A 23 1.48 -5.90 5.45
C SER A 23 1.45 -7.41 5.69
N ILE A 24 1.86 -8.15 4.66
CA ILE A 24 1.94 -9.61 4.67
C ILE A 24 3.43 -9.97 4.64
N ASP A 25 3.82 -10.97 5.41
CA ASP A 25 5.15 -11.54 5.37
C ASP A 25 5.28 -12.48 4.16
N ASP A 26 6.22 -12.22 3.27
CA ASP A 26 6.34 -12.91 1.98
C ASP A 26 6.73 -14.39 2.13
N VAL A 27 7.35 -14.79 3.24
CA VAL A 27 7.79 -16.18 3.48
C VAL A 27 6.66 -17.01 4.07
N SER A 28 5.99 -16.48 5.10
CA SER A 28 4.95 -17.19 5.84
C SER A 28 3.53 -16.95 5.31
N GLY A 29 3.33 -15.91 4.50
CA GLY A 29 2.00 -15.47 4.04
C GLY A 29 1.12 -14.88 5.15
N LYS A 30 1.68 -14.62 6.34
CA LYS A 30 0.92 -14.18 7.52
C LYS A 30 0.90 -12.65 7.63
N PRO A 31 -0.16 -12.06 8.21
CA PRO A 31 -0.18 -10.64 8.54
C PRO A 31 0.98 -10.28 9.47
N LYS A 32 1.72 -9.21 9.13
CA LYS A 32 2.89 -8.71 9.89
C LYS A 32 2.60 -7.41 10.62
N ALA A 33 1.91 -6.47 9.97
CA ALA A 33 1.54 -5.19 10.59
C ALA A 33 0.30 -4.56 9.96
N LEU A 34 -0.33 -3.65 10.70
CA LEU A 34 -1.21 -2.63 10.15
C LEU A 34 -0.43 -1.31 10.06
N VAL A 35 -0.38 -0.73 8.87
CA VAL A 35 0.32 0.51 8.56
C VAL A 35 -0.68 1.52 8.06
N ARG A 36 -0.79 2.66 8.74
CA ARG A 36 -1.55 3.81 8.24
C ARG A 36 -0.64 4.69 7.40
N ILE A 37 -1.08 4.96 6.18
CA ILE A 37 -0.46 5.90 5.27
C ILE A 37 -1.32 7.18 5.27
N THR A 38 -0.67 8.32 5.53
CA THR A 38 -1.27 9.65 5.45
C THR A 38 -0.44 10.50 4.50
N GLU A 39 -1.09 11.48 3.86
CA GLU A 39 -0.40 12.47 3.02
C GLU A 39 -0.45 13.84 3.68
N ASN A 40 0.66 14.57 3.65
CA ASN A 40 0.74 15.96 4.07
C ASN A 40 1.56 16.75 3.04
N ASN A 41 0.94 17.70 2.35
CA ASN A 41 1.58 18.53 1.33
C ASN A 41 2.32 17.71 0.23
N GLY A 42 1.75 16.59 -0.19
CA GLY A 42 2.36 15.69 -1.19
C GLY A 42 3.43 14.74 -0.63
N GLU A 43 3.73 14.80 0.67
CA GLU A 43 4.61 13.84 1.34
C GLU A 43 3.78 12.71 1.97
N LEU A 44 4.12 11.47 1.62
CA LEU A 44 3.51 10.28 2.21
C LEU A 44 4.25 9.88 3.48
N GLN A 45 3.48 9.70 4.56
CA GLN A 45 3.97 9.29 5.86
C GLN A 45 3.31 7.98 6.29
N GLY A 46 4.12 7.03 6.74
CA GLY A 46 3.67 5.74 7.25
C GLY A 46 3.81 5.62 8.76
N ARG A 47 2.76 5.16 9.44
CA ARG A 47 2.79 4.80 10.87
C ARG A 47 2.33 3.36 11.07
N ILE A 48 3.10 2.58 11.83
CA ILE A 48 2.68 1.26 12.28
C ILE A 48 1.62 1.43 13.38
N GLU A 49 0.38 1.05 13.09
CA GLU A 49 -0.71 1.06 14.09
C GLU A 49 -0.73 -0.22 14.92
N LYS A 50 -0.34 -1.35 14.34
CA LYS A 50 -0.31 -2.65 15.03
C LYS A 50 0.78 -3.54 14.45
N LEU A 51 1.50 -4.25 15.30
CA LEU A 51 2.38 -5.34 14.91
C LEU A 51 1.74 -6.67 15.26
N PHE A 52 1.74 -7.60 14.31
CA PHE A 52 1.37 -8.99 14.51
C PHE A 52 2.69 -9.77 14.66
N ARG A 53 3.31 -9.71 15.84
CA ARG A 53 4.50 -10.54 16.14
C ARG A 53 4.06 -11.93 16.53
N ALA A 54 4.79 -12.95 16.07
CA ALA A 54 4.69 -14.28 16.66
C ALA A 54 5.12 -14.21 18.14
N PRO A 55 4.52 -15.03 19.03
CA PRO A 55 4.82 -15.00 20.47
C PRO A 55 6.30 -15.30 20.80
N GLU A 56 7.07 -15.80 19.84
CA GLU A 56 8.45 -16.25 19.95
C GLU A 56 9.48 -15.13 19.69
N LEU A 57 9.07 -13.99 19.16
CA LEU A 57 9.96 -12.85 18.87
C LEU A 57 9.93 -11.84 20.02
N ASP A 58 11.10 -11.32 20.39
CA ASP A 58 11.22 -10.25 21.38
C ASP A 58 10.29 -9.09 20.99
N GLN A 59 9.48 -8.65 21.96
CA GLN A 59 8.36 -7.72 21.74
C GLN A 59 8.78 -6.26 21.94
N ASN A 60 9.98 -6.01 22.47
CA ASN A 60 10.46 -4.65 22.72
C ASN A 60 11.28 -4.15 21.50
N PRO A 61 11.03 -2.93 20.98
CA PRO A 61 11.88 -2.30 19.98
C PRO A 61 13.24 -1.87 20.56
#